data_AF-A0A382SJJ6-F1
#
_entry.id   AF-A0A382SJJ6-F1
#
_cell.length_a   1.000
_cell.length_b   1.000
_cell.length_c   1.000
_cell.angle_alpha   90.00
_cell.angle_beta   90.00
_cell.angle_gamma   90.00
#
_symmetry.space_group_name_H-M   'P 1'
#
loop_
_entity.id
_entity.type
_entity.pdbx_description
1 polymer ?
#
loop_
_entity_poly.entity_id
_entity_poly.type
_entity_poly.pdbx_seq_one_letter_code
_entity_poly.pdbx_strand_id
1 'polypeptide(L)'
;MSRALFVGDSHLAGYVTIPEKVGPGSYKVYQDNNFAEQYAILNNKETVIYTTPGTVNQVYPDWIKCMFNKFDDIDEVHVLLASFNRFVIAFNKTLMEKTIKIDHFTKLTAEKPLLKIYSDDIIVEDSVQLFNKPIKSDYENFTGFEFNPEKGLIKPDIRKQSYMECKLFYDLNTHIEHRNFYKDIYTIDNICTDNNAKLFVYSMRTRAKFPTDFDYYGDLKVTKIASQTIEDYMKSINIDPDKHFLSDNEHYNTEFHKSIAENYIPWIKKS
;
A
#
# COMPACT_ATOMS: atom_id res chain seq x y z
N MET A 1 -10.96 24.86 3.38
CA MET A 1 -9.54 24.45 3.44
C MET A 1 -9.48 23.09 2.76
N SER A 2 -8.46 22.82 1.94
CA SER A 2 -8.39 21.52 1.25
C SER A 2 -7.70 20.46 2.10
N ARG A 3 -8.03 19.18 1.87
CA ARG A 3 -7.47 18.02 2.58
C ARG A 3 -6.45 17.27 1.74
N ALA A 4 -5.44 16.71 2.40
CA ALA A 4 -4.53 15.74 1.79
C ALA A 4 -4.96 14.31 2.18
N LEU A 5 -4.82 13.35 1.27
CA LEU A 5 -5.01 11.92 1.53
C LEU A 5 -3.68 11.19 1.39
N PHE A 6 -3.31 10.39 2.39
CA PHE A 6 -2.19 9.46 2.33
C PHE A 6 -2.71 8.03 2.42
N VAL A 7 -2.31 7.17 1.49
CA VAL A 7 -2.63 5.73 1.52
C VAL A 7 -1.38 4.90 1.46
N GLY A 8 -1.36 3.75 2.16
CA GLY A 8 -0.22 2.84 2.08
C GLY A 8 -0.16 1.77 3.16
N ASP A 9 1.02 1.16 3.30
CA ASP A 9 1.26 0.04 4.22
C ASP A 9 1.66 0.45 5.65
N SER A 10 2.26 -0.47 6.39
CA SER A 10 2.66 -0.28 7.79
C SER A 10 3.55 0.94 8.03
N HIS A 11 4.31 1.42 7.04
CA HIS A 11 5.13 2.63 7.19
C HIS A 11 4.30 3.92 7.35
N LEU A 12 3.01 3.91 6.99
CA LEU A 12 2.07 4.99 7.27
C LEU A 12 1.28 4.77 8.57
N ALA A 13 1.35 3.57 9.14
CA ALA A 13 0.52 3.18 10.28
C ALA A 13 1.07 3.61 11.63
N GLY A 14 2.02 4.54 11.73
CA GLY A 14 2.40 5.10 13.03
C GLY A 14 3.05 4.09 13.98
N TYR A 15 3.91 3.20 13.48
CA TYR A 15 4.48 2.10 14.25
C TYR A 15 5.39 2.60 15.38
N VAL A 16 5.21 2.08 16.60
CA VAL A 16 6.13 2.31 17.71
C VAL A 16 6.42 1.00 18.40
N THR A 17 7.70 0.64 18.52
CA THR A 17 8.11 -0.53 19.30
C THR A 17 7.85 -0.29 20.79
N ILE A 18 7.23 -1.26 21.45
CA ILE A 18 7.09 -1.28 22.90
C ILE A 18 8.44 -1.76 23.47
N PRO A 19 9.09 -0.97 24.34
CA PRO A 19 10.35 -1.37 24.96
C PRO A 19 10.27 -2.75 25.60
N GLU A 20 11.36 -3.52 25.50
CA GLU A 20 11.53 -4.83 26.14
C GLU A 20 10.61 -5.97 25.64
N LYS A 21 9.76 -5.71 24.64
CA LYS A 21 8.95 -6.75 23.99
C LYS A 21 9.55 -7.13 22.64
N VAL A 22 9.49 -8.42 22.31
CA VAL A 22 9.90 -8.98 21.02
C VAL A 22 8.78 -9.87 20.48
N GLY A 23 8.46 -9.74 19.18
CA GLY A 23 7.46 -10.56 18.50
C GLY A 23 6.05 -9.95 18.44
N PRO A 24 5.01 -10.72 18.04
CA PRO A 24 3.64 -10.20 17.95
C PRO A 24 3.19 -9.53 19.26
N GLY A 25 2.65 -8.31 19.17
CA GLY A 25 2.29 -7.50 20.34
C GLY A 25 3.45 -6.69 20.95
N SER A 26 4.62 -6.68 20.31
CA SER A 26 5.75 -5.80 20.68
C SER A 26 5.68 -4.40 20.07
N TYR A 27 4.57 -4.03 19.46
CA TYR A 27 4.41 -2.75 18.79
C TYR A 27 2.99 -2.21 18.97
N LYS A 28 2.87 -0.89 18.89
CA LYS A 28 1.62 -0.17 18.73
C LYS A 28 1.57 0.44 17.34
N VAL A 29 0.37 0.56 16.81
CA VAL A 29 0.06 1.23 15.55
C VAL A 29 -0.81 2.46 15.81
N TYR A 30 -0.92 3.30 14.80
CA TYR A 30 -1.65 4.57 14.75
C TYR A 30 -1.16 5.59 15.78
N GLN A 31 0.14 5.56 16.09
CA GLN A 31 0.82 6.54 16.92
C GLN A 31 1.39 7.69 16.06
N ASP A 32 2.05 8.65 16.70
CA ASP A 32 2.59 9.88 16.10
C ASP A 32 3.76 9.64 15.13
N ASN A 33 4.25 8.39 15.05
CA ASN A 33 5.39 8.00 14.23
C ASN A 33 5.01 7.74 12.76
N ASN A 34 4.44 8.74 12.10
CA ASN A 34 4.05 8.65 10.68
C ASN A 34 4.30 9.99 9.99
N PHE A 35 4.78 9.95 8.74
CA PHE A 35 5.19 11.18 8.03
C PHE A 35 4.00 12.01 7.52
N ALA A 36 2.81 11.41 7.42
CA ALA A 36 1.60 12.12 7.00
C ALA A 36 1.08 13.07 8.10
N GLU A 37 1.22 12.70 9.38
CA GLU A 37 0.94 13.57 10.51
C GLU A 37 1.96 14.70 10.63
N GLN A 38 3.25 14.39 10.43
CA GLN A 38 4.29 15.43 10.34
C GLN A 38 3.96 16.41 9.20
N TYR A 39 3.52 15.91 8.05
CA TYR A 39 3.05 16.74 6.94
C TYR A 39 1.86 17.63 7.31
N ALA A 40 0.84 17.05 7.97
CA ALA A 40 -0.35 17.77 8.42
C ALA A 40 0.01 18.95 9.33
N ILE A 41 0.89 18.71 10.32
CA ILE A 41 1.36 19.71 11.27
C ILE A 41 2.17 20.80 10.55
N LEU A 42 3.15 20.41 9.72
CA LEU A 42 4.03 21.36 9.03
C LEU A 42 3.29 22.32 8.11
N ASN A 43 2.22 21.84 7.48
CA ASN A 43 1.46 22.61 6.49
C ASN A 43 0.16 23.18 7.07
N ASN A 44 -0.13 22.92 8.35
CA ASN A 44 -1.43 23.20 8.98
C ASN A 44 -2.60 22.78 8.08
N LYS A 45 -2.51 21.55 7.56
CA LYS A 45 -3.43 21.02 6.55
C LYS A 45 -4.11 19.76 7.08
N GLU A 46 -5.44 19.78 7.06
CA GLU A 46 -6.22 18.59 7.39
C GLU A 46 -5.81 17.43 6.49
N THR A 47 -5.56 16.28 7.11
CA THR A 47 -4.99 15.12 6.45
C THR A 47 -5.79 13.87 6.81
N VAL A 48 -6.01 13.01 5.84
CA VAL A 48 -6.61 11.69 6.02
C VAL A 48 -5.54 10.65 5.72
N ILE A 49 -5.41 9.65 6.58
CA ILE A 49 -4.57 8.48 6.34
C ILE A 49 -5.48 7.27 6.17
N TYR A 50 -5.31 6.50 5.10
CA TYR A 50 -5.86 5.15 4.99
C TYR A 50 -4.72 4.15 4.94
N THR A 51 -4.57 3.36 6.00
CA THR A 51 -3.49 2.39 6.10
C THR A 51 -3.92 1.15 6.85
N THR A 52 -3.51 0.00 6.32
CA THR A 52 -3.60 -1.27 7.04
C THR A 52 -2.25 -1.97 6.96
N PRO A 53 -1.63 -2.33 8.10
CA PRO A 53 -0.36 -3.02 8.08
C PRO A 53 -0.42 -4.31 7.27
N GLY A 54 0.56 -4.48 6.39
CA GLY A 54 0.66 -5.66 5.54
C GLY A 54 -0.26 -5.70 4.33
N THR A 55 -0.96 -4.59 4.03
CA THR A 55 -1.83 -4.41 2.86
C THR A 55 -1.12 -4.64 1.51
N VAL A 56 -1.89 -4.53 0.44
CA VAL A 56 -1.51 -4.76 -0.95
C VAL A 56 -1.88 -3.56 -1.80
N ASN A 57 -1.19 -3.33 -2.92
CA ASN A 57 -1.51 -2.19 -3.80
C ASN A 57 -2.94 -2.29 -4.41
N GLN A 58 -3.45 -3.51 -4.58
CA GLN A 58 -4.75 -3.80 -5.19
C GLN A 58 -5.94 -3.13 -4.48
N VAL A 59 -5.84 -2.80 -3.19
CA VAL A 59 -6.96 -2.18 -2.45
C VAL A 59 -6.95 -0.65 -2.48
N TYR A 60 -5.89 -0.03 -3.01
CA TYR A 60 -5.78 1.43 -3.04
C TYR A 60 -6.86 2.13 -3.88
N PRO A 61 -7.32 1.59 -5.04
CA PRO A 61 -8.48 2.14 -5.74
C PRO A 61 -9.71 2.26 -4.84
N ASP A 62 -10.02 1.21 -4.08
CA ASP A 62 -11.17 1.18 -3.18
C ASP A 62 -11.01 2.18 -2.03
N TRP A 63 -9.84 2.22 -1.41
CA TRP A 63 -9.55 3.15 -0.32
C TRP A 63 -9.63 4.61 -0.77
N ILE A 64 -9.03 4.95 -1.91
CA ILE A 64 -9.05 6.32 -2.45
C ILE A 64 -10.48 6.73 -2.82
N LYS A 65 -11.22 5.89 -3.54
CA LYS A 65 -12.61 6.19 -3.89
C LYS A 65 -13.52 6.28 -2.66
N CYS A 66 -13.30 5.43 -1.66
CA CYS A 66 -13.98 5.51 -0.37
C CYS A 66 -13.74 6.88 0.30
N MET A 67 -12.51 7.40 0.29
CA MET A 67 -12.20 8.70 0.88
C MET A 67 -12.80 9.87 0.10
N PHE A 68 -12.78 9.87 -1.23
CA PHE A 68 -13.48 10.89 -2.02
C PHE A 68 -15.00 10.86 -1.82
N ASN A 69 -15.60 9.70 -1.53
CA ASN A 69 -17.02 9.64 -1.17
C ASN A 69 -17.32 10.25 0.21
N LYS A 70 -16.33 10.32 1.11
CA LYS A 70 -16.48 10.85 2.48
C LYS A 70 -16.05 12.31 2.59
N PHE A 71 -15.13 12.76 1.74
CA PHE A 71 -14.53 14.10 1.76
C PHE A 71 -14.50 14.67 0.35
N ASP A 72 -15.20 15.79 0.14
CA ASP A 72 -15.35 16.47 -1.15
C ASP A 72 -14.26 17.51 -1.42
N ASP A 73 -13.33 17.72 -0.48
CA ASP A 73 -12.29 18.75 -0.52
C ASP A 73 -10.85 18.21 -0.54
N ILE A 74 -10.67 16.92 -0.87
CA ILE A 74 -9.34 16.32 -1.10
C ILE A 74 -8.76 16.88 -2.40
N ASP A 75 -7.61 17.55 -2.33
CA ASP A 75 -6.92 18.14 -3.51
C ASP A 75 -5.60 17.43 -3.88
N GLU A 76 -5.09 16.57 -2.99
CA GLU A 76 -3.89 15.78 -3.24
C GLU A 76 -3.95 14.42 -2.55
N VAL A 77 -3.50 13.40 -3.29
CA VAL A 77 -3.42 12.01 -2.86
C VAL A 77 -1.98 11.54 -2.96
N HIS A 78 -1.49 10.94 -1.88
CA HIS A 78 -0.15 10.40 -1.74
C HIS A 78 -0.23 8.89 -1.53
N VAL A 79 0.32 8.11 -2.44
CA VAL A 79 0.35 6.65 -2.40
C VAL A 79 1.75 6.19 -2.06
N LEU A 80 1.89 5.60 -0.87
CA LEU A 80 3.05 4.82 -0.49
C LEU A 80 2.83 3.37 -0.89
N LEU A 81 3.51 2.93 -1.95
CA LEU A 81 3.39 1.59 -2.50
C LEU A 81 3.80 0.50 -1.51
N ALA A 82 2.91 -0.48 -1.32
CA ALA A 82 3.23 -1.72 -0.64
C ALA A 82 4.13 -2.60 -1.51
N SER A 83 4.91 -3.48 -0.86
CA SER A 83 5.72 -4.46 -1.58
C SER A 83 4.88 -5.38 -2.47
N PHE A 84 5.43 -5.76 -3.63
CA PHE A 84 4.90 -6.84 -4.48
C PHE A 84 4.91 -8.19 -3.75
N ASN A 85 4.26 -9.18 -4.35
CA ASN A 85 4.05 -10.51 -3.81
C ASN A 85 3.20 -10.51 -2.53
N ARG A 86 2.25 -9.57 -2.41
CA ARG A 86 1.21 -9.62 -1.38
C ARG A 86 -0.15 -9.74 -2.06
N PHE A 87 -1.08 -10.42 -1.40
CA PHE A 87 -2.41 -10.67 -1.98
C PHE A 87 -3.52 -10.66 -0.95
N VAL A 88 -4.75 -10.45 -1.41
CA VAL A 88 -5.96 -10.54 -0.60
C VAL A 88 -6.47 -11.98 -0.58
N ILE A 89 -6.80 -12.47 0.61
CA ILE A 89 -7.67 -13.63 0.81
C ILE A 89 -9.02 -13.10 1.26
N ALA A 90 -10.05 -13.38 0.46
CA ALA A 90 -11.42 -12.98 0.78
C ALA A 90 -12.31 -14.20 0.96
N PHE A 91 -13.32 -14.08 1.82
CA PHE A 91 -14.35 -15.09 2.04
C PHE A 91 -15.69 -14.41 2.32
N ASN A 92 -16.76 -14.95 1.74
CA ASN A 92 -18.13 -14.58 2.09
C ASN A 92 -18.88 -15.86 2.47
N LYS A 93 -19.57 -15.85 3.60
CA LYS A 93 -20.34 -17.01 4.07
C LYS A 93 -21.50 -17.36 3.15
N THR A 94 -22.07 -16.35 2.48
CA THR A 94 -23.19 -16.48 1.55
C THR A 94 -22.81 -16.00 0.16
N LEU A 95 -23.41 -16.59 -0.86
CA LEU A 95 -23.29 -16.08 -2.23
C LEU A 95 -23.99 -14.72 -2.28
N MET A 96 -23.25 -13.68 -2.65
CA MET A 96 -23.77 -12.32 -2.74
C MET A 96 -24.25 -12.03 -4.16
N GLU A 97 -25.53 -11.67 -4.33
CA GLU A 97 -26.07 -11.18 -5.60
C GLU A 97 -25.67 -9.73 -5.88
N LYS A 98 -25.38 -8.96 -4.83
CA LYS A 98 -25.02 -7.55 -4.90
C LYS A 98 -23.57 -7.35 -4.49
N THR A 99 -22.89 -6.44 -5.17
CA THR A 99 -21.54 -5.99 -4.78
C THR A 99 -21.58 -5.35 -3.40
N ILE A 100 -20.63 -5.72 -2.54
CA ILE A 100 -20.43 -5.03 -1.26
C ILE A 100 -20.06 -3.57 -1.50
N LYS A 101 -20.44 -2.70 -0.56
CA LYS A 101 -20.07 -1.29 -0.64
C LYS A 101 -18.56 -1.14 -0.57
N ILE A 102 -18.04 -0.11 -1.24
CA ILE A 102 -16.60 0.17 -1.27
C ILE A 102 -16.01 0.46 0.11
N ASP A 103 -16.84 0.90 1.06
CA ASP A 103 -16.46 1.20 2.44
C ASP A 103 -16.84 0.09 3.43
N HIS A 104 -17.20 -1.10 2.94
CA HIS A 104 -17.68 -2.20 3.78
C HIS A 104 -16.68 -2.61 4.87
N PHE A 105 -15.39 -2.65 4.55
CA PHE A 105 -14.33 -2.96 5.53
C PHE A 105 -13.76 -1.72 6.22
N THR A 106 -14.13 -0.51 5.80
CA THR A 106 -13.52 0.73 6.26
C THR A 106 -13.93 1.08 7.69
N LYS A 107 -12.93 1.35 8.55
CA LYS A 107 -13.12 1.80 9.92
C LYS A 107 -12.29 3.03 10.23
N LEU A 108 -12.89 4.00 10.92
CA LEU A 108 -12.15 5.09 11.56
C LEU A 108 -11.46 4.53 12.82
N THR A 109 -10.13 4.53 12.81
CA THR A 109 -9.33 3.88 13.85
C THR A 109 -8.68 4.88 14.80
N ALA A 110 -8.39 6.09 14.34
CA ALA A 110 -7.96 7.19 15.21
C ALA A 110 -8.37 8.55 14.62
N GLU A 111 -8.56 9.53 15.50
CA GLU A 111 -8.84 10.92 15.14
C GLU A 111 -8.02 11.87 16.04
N LYS A 112 -7.42 12.88 15.42
CA LYS A 112 -6.60 13.93 16.03
C LYS A 112 -6.96 15.27 15.38
N PRO A 113 -6.55 16.44 15.92
CA PRO A 113 -7.02 17.75 15.44
C PRO A 113 -6.89 18.00 13.92
N LEU A 114 -5.81 17.53 13.28
CA LEU A 114 -5.59 17.66 11.83
C LEU A 114 -5.63 16.32 11.09
N LEU A 115 -6.02 15.22 11.76
CA LEU A 115 -5.80 13.87 11.24
C LEU A 115 -6.99 12.95 11.47
N LYS A 116 -7.41 12.26 10.42
CA LYS A 116 -8.30 11.08 10.52
C LYS A 116 -7.59 9.87 9.95
N ILE A 117 -7.53 8.78 10.72
CA ILE A 117 -6.86 7.55 10.32
C ILE A 117 -7.89 6.45 10.15
N TYR A 118 -7.97 5.90 8.94
CA TYR A 118 -8.81 4.78 8.57
C TYR A 118 -7.96 3.53 8.32
N SER A 119 -8.56 2.37 8.59
CA SER A 119 -8.00 1.05 8.27
C SER A 119 -9.11 0.07 7.91
N ASP A 120 -8.75 -1.07 7.32
CA ASP A 120 -9.70 -2.17 7.12
C ASP A 120 -9.86 -3.00 8.39
N ASP A 121 -11.10 -3.30 8.78
CA ASP A 121 -11.39 -4.42 9.68
C ASP A 121 -11.33 -5.73 8.88
N ILE A 122 -10.71 -6.78 9.44
CA ILE A 122 -10.49 -8.06 8.74
C ILE A 122 -11.81 -8.83 8.53
N ILE A 123 -12.72 -8.71 9.49
CA ILE A 123 -14.01 -9.41 9.50
C ILE A 123 -15.10 -8.38 9.73
N VAL A 124 -16.01 -8.27 8.78
CA VAL A 124 -17.19 -7.42 8.88
C VAL A 124 -18.40 -8.26 8.50
N GLU A 125 -19.35 -8.37 9.42
CA GLU A 125 -20.54 -9.22 9.25
C GLU A 125 -20.15 -10.66 8.88
N ASP A 126 -20.59 -11.16 7.72
CA ASP A 126 -20.33 -12.50 7.19
C ASP A 126 -19.19 -12.53 6.15
N SER A 127 -18.44 -11.44 6.04
CA SER A 127 -17.37 -11.23 5.05
C SER A 127 -16.00 -11.13 5.73
N VAL A 128 -14.98 -11.67 5.07
CA VAL A 128 -13.57 -11.61 5.51
C VAL A 128 -12.73 -11.05 4.38
N GLN A 129 -11.82 -10.13 4.73
CA GLN A 129 -10.76 -9.61 3.86
C GLN A 129 -9.44 -9.61 4.65
N LEU A 130 -8.51 -10.46 4.26
CA LEU A 130 -7.21 -10.61 4.91
C LEU A 130 -6.08 -10.37 3.91
N PHE A 131 -5.06 -9.62 4.34
CA PHE A 131 -3.83 -9.45 3.56
C PHE A 131 -2.82 -10.52 3.91
N ASN A 132 -2.31 -11.21 2.90
CA ASN A 132 -1.36 -12.30 3.06
C ASN A 132 -0.12 -12.11 2.17
N LYS A 133 0.96 -12.80 2.53
CA LYS A 133 2.21 -12.83 1.77
C LYS A 133 2.88 -14.20 1.85
N PRO A 134 3.70 -14.55 0.84
CA PRO A 134 4.60 -15.69 0.92
C PRO A 134 5.66 -15.49 2.02
N ILE A 135 6.09 -16.60 2.60
CA ILE A 135 7.24 -16.70 3.49
C ILE A 135 8.43 -17.32 2.76
N LYS A 136 9.63 -17.27 3.37
CA LYS A 136 10.87 -17.71 2.73
C LYS A 136 10.79 -19.16 2.20
N SER A 137 10.20 -20.06 2.97
CA SER A 137 10.06 -21.48 2.58
C SER A 137 9.12 -21.69 1.39
N ASP A 138 8.18 -20.77 1.12
CA ASP A 138 7.27 -20.92 -0.03
C ASP A 138 8.03 -20.83 -1.35
N TYR A 139 9.11 -20.05 -1.38
CA TYR A 139 9.97 -19.90 -2.56
C TYR A 139 10.79 -21.16 -2.89
N GLU A 140 10.85 -22.14 -1.99
CA GLU A 140 11.57 -23.40 -2.18
C GLU A 140 10.71 -24.46 -2.91
N ASN A 141 9.41 -24.20 -3.10
CA ASN A 141 8.42 -25.17 -3.59
C ASN A 141 8.01 -24.95 -5.07
N PHE A 142 8.91 -24.47 -5.93
CA PHE A 142 8.56 -24.29 -7.35
C PHE A 142 8.35 -25.64 -8.05
N THR A 143 7.15 -25.84 -8.59
CA THR A 143 6.73 -27.12 -9.19
C THR A 143 7.01 -27.25 -10.69
N GLY A 144 7.47 -26.18 -11.34
CA GLY A 144 7.76 -26.14 -12.76
C GLY A 144 6.53 -25.91 -13.65
N PHE A 145 6.77 -25.46 -14.88
CA PHE A 145 5.72 -25.26 -15.89
C PHE A 145 5.88 -26.27 -17.01
N GLU A 146 4.80 -26.98 -17.34
CA GLU A 146 4.78 -27.95 -18.44
C GLU A 146 3.42 -27.88 -19.14
N PHE A 147 3.43 -27.67 -20.45
CA PHE A 147 2.23 -27.58 -21.28
C PHE A 147 2.38 -28.48 -22.51
N ASN A 148 1.31 -29.18 -22.86
CA ASN A 148 1.21 -29.95 -24.09
C ASN A 148 -0.06 -29.53 -24.86
N PRO A 149 0.02 -29.21 -26.17
CA PRO A 149 -1.14 -28.76 -26.93
C PRO A 149 -2.35 -29.70 -26.92
N GLU A 150 -2.14 -31.02 -26.86
CA GLU A 150 -3.22 -32.01 -26.85
C GLU A 150 -3.78 -32.26 -25.45
N LYS A 151 -2.93 -32.16 -24.41
CA LYS A 151 -3.28 -32.51 -23.01
C LYS A 151 -3.52 -31.29 -22.11
N GLY A 152 -3.22 -30.09 -22.60
CA GLY A 152 -3.28 -28.84 -21.84
C GLY A 152 -2.14 -28.68 -20.83
N LEU A 153 -2.45 -28.03 -19.71
CA LEU A 153 -1.52 -27.81 -18.60
C LEU A 153 -1.18 -29.16 -17.92
N ILE A 154 0.10 -29.53 -17.94
CA ILE A 154 0.64 -30.72 -17.28
C ILE A 154 1.20 -30.35 -15.90
N LYS A 155 1.93 -29.24 -15.79
CA LYS A 155 2.43 -28.69 -14.53
C LYS A 155 2.23 -27.17 -14.48
N PRO A 156 1.76 -26.63 -13.35
CA PRO A 156 1.33 -27.32 -12.13
C PRO A 156 0.03 -28.12 -12.35
N ASP A 157 -0.11 -29.25 -11.66
CA ASP A 157 -1.42 -29.89 -11.43
C ASP A 157 -2.19 -29.08 -10.37
N ILE A 158 -2.86 -28.01 -10.82
CA ILE A 158 -3.57 -27.04 -9.98
C ILE A 158 -4.63 -27.64 -9.04
N ARG A 159 -4.96 -28.93 -9.19
CA ARG A 159 -5.86 -29.67 -8.28
C ARG A 159 -5.14 -30.28 -7.08
N LYS A 160 -3.81 -30.40 -7.14
CA LYS A 160 -2.96 -31.00 -6.10
C LYS A 160 -2.01 -30.00 -5.46
N GLN A 161 -1.50 -29.03 -6.22
CA GLN A 161 -0.67 -27.98 -5.63
C GLN A 161 -1.48 -27.14 -4.65
N SER A 162 -0.80 -26.68 -3.60
CA SER A 162 -1.37 -25.75 -2.64
C SER A 162 -1.72 -24.43 -3.33
N TYR A 163 -2.69 -23.73 -2.76
CA TYR A 163 -3.04 -22.39 -3.23
C TYR A 163 -1.82 -21.45 -3.22
N MET A 164 -0.96 -21.54 -2.19
CA MET A 164 0.22 -20.68 -2.07
C MET A 164 1.22 -20.91 -3.21
N GLU A 165 1.52 -22.16 -3.56
CA GLU A 165 2.42 -22.47 -4.68
C GLU A 165 1.86 -21.92 -6.00
N CYS A 166 0.57 -22.14 -6.25
CA CYS A 166 -0.10 -21.64 -7.45
C CYS A 166 -0.06 -20.10 -7.50
N LYS A 167 -0.44 -19.43 -6.40
CA LYS A 167 -0.51 -17.97 -6.29
C LYS A 167 0.87 -17.32 -6.43
N LEU A 168 1.89 -17.88 -5.80
CA LEU A 168 3.24 -17.31 -5.81
C LEU A 168 3.89 -17.34 -7.20
N PHE A 169 3.92 -18.52 -7.81
CA PHE A 169 4.75 -18.75 -9.00
C PHE A 169 4.04 -18.48 -10.31
N TYR A 170 2.71 -18.51 -10.33
CA TYR A 170 1.92 -18.41 -11.57
C TYR A 170 0.97 -17.20 -11.60
N ASP A 171 0.97 -16.36 -10.56
CA ASP A 171 0.21 -15.10 -10.51
C ASP A 171 1.09 -13.92 -10.06
N LEU A 172 1.56 -13.92 -8.80
CA LEU A 172 2.29 -12.78 -8.21
C LEU A 172 3.60 -12.46 -8.95
N ASN A 173 4.51 -13.40 -9.14
CA ASN A 173 5.78 -13.11 -9.82
C ASN A 173 5.69 -13.08 -11.36
N THR A 174 4.56 -12.65 -11.92
CA THR A 174 4.31 -12.74 -13.35
C THR A 174 3.85 -11.42 -13.95
N HIS A 175 3.76 -11.40 -15.28
CA HIS A 175 3.16 -10.30 -16.03
C HIS A 175 1.70 -10.00 -15.63
N ILE A 176 1.00 -10.93 -14.96
CA ILE A 176 -0.35 -10.70 -14.45
C ILE A 176 -0.34 -9.72 -13.29
N GLU A 177 0.55 -9.88 -12.29
CA GLU A 177 0.68 -8.92 -11.18
C GLU A 177 1.04 -7.53 -11.71
N HIS A 178 1.98 -7.43 -12.64
CA HIS A 178 2.35 -6.14 -13.26
C HIS A 178 1.14 -5.49 -13.96
N ARG A 179 0.39 -6.27 -14.75
CA ARG A 179 -0.79 -5.76 -15.46
C ARG A 179 -1.91 -5.36 -14.52
N ASN A 180 -2.10 -6.06 -13.40
CA ASN A 180 -3.08 -5.67 -12.40
C ASN A 180 -2.65 -4.37 -11.70
N PHE A 181 -1.38 -4.29 -11.30
CA PHE A 181 -0.79 -3.08 -10.73
C PHE A 181 -0.98 -1.86 -11.64
N TYR A 182 -0.70 -1.98 -12.95
CA TYR A 182 -0.91 -0.88 -13.90
C TYR A 182 -2.38 -0.49 -14.07
N LYS A 183 -3.31 -1.45 -14.02
CA LYS A 183 -4.75 -1.13 -14.02
C LYS A 183 -5.12 -0.36 -12.76
N ASP A 184 -4.59 -0.75 -11.60
CA ASP A 184 -4.87 -0.07 -10.34
C ASP A 184 -4.33 1.35 -10.35
N ILE A 185 -3.08 1.57 -10.82
CA ILE A 185 -2.49 2.92 -11.00
C ILE A 185 -3.33 3.77 -11.96
N TYR A 186 -3.68 3.23 -13.13
CA TYR A 186 -4.52 3.92 -14.09
C TYR A 186 -5.91 4.27 -13.50
N THR A 187 -6.47 3.37 -12.70
CA THR A 187 -7.76 3.58 -12.03
C THR A 187 -7.67 4.72 -11.00
N ILE A 188 -6.65 4.74 -10.16
CA ILE A 188 -6.49 5.81 -9.16
C ILE A 188 -6.16 7.17 -9.80
N ASP A 189 -5.44 7.20 -10.93
CA ASP A 189 -5.23 8.44 -11.70
C ASP A 189 -6.54 9.00 -12.22
N ASN A 190 -7.42 8.14 -12.79
CA ASN A 190 -8.72 8.58 -13.26
C ASN A 190 -9.65 9.00 -12.11
N ILE A 191 -9.65 8.28 -10.98
CA ILE A 191 -10.39 8.70 -9.79
C ILE A 191 -9.92 10.09 -9.32
N CYS A 192 -8.60 10.31 -9.23
CA CYS A 192 -8.07 11.63 -8.83
C CYS A 192 -8.39 12.71 -9.86
N THR A 193 -8.30 12.40 -11.16
CA THR A 193 -8.66 13.32 -12.24
C THR A 193 -10.11 13.76 -12.15
N ASP A 194 -11.04 12.82 -11.97
CA ASP A 194 -12.48 13.09 -11.86
C ASP A 194 -12.82 13.97 -10.65
N ASN A 195 -11.95 13.95 -9.62
CA ASN A 195 -12.09 14.75 -8.40
C ASN A 195 -11.15 15.97 -8.37
N ASN A 196 -10.50 16.31 -9.48
CA ASN A 196 -9.58 17.44 -9.61
C ASN A 196 -8.45 17.45 -8.55
N ALA A 197 -7.97 16.26 -8.19
CA ALA A 197 -6.91 16.04 -7.21
C ALA A 197 -5.60 15.60 -7.89
N LYS A 198 -4.47 16.01 -7.32
CA LYS A 198 -3.14 15.54 -7.76
C LYS A 198 -2.85 14.17 -7.16
N LEU A 199 -2.11 13.32 -7.88
CA LEU A 199 -1.70 12.02 -7.39
C LEU A 199 -0.16 11.92 -7.35
N PHE A 200 0.39 11.49 -6.22
CA PHE A 200 1.82 11.29 -6.02
C PHE A 200 2.08 9.85 -5.60
N VAL A 201 2.86 9.10 -6.37
CA VAL A 201 3.12 7.67 -6.12
C VAL A 201 4.60 7.44 -5.88
N TYR A 202 4.93 6.75 -4.79
CA TYR A 202 6.31 6.50 -4.38
C TYR A 202 6.43 5.26 -3.49
N SER A 203 7.66 4.83 -3.24
CA SER A 203 7.95 3.69 -2.38
C SER A 203 8.97 4.05 -1.29
N MET A 204 8.89 3.36 -0.16
CA MET A 204 9.74 3.66 0.99
C MET A 204 11.16 3.15 0.78
N ARG A 205 11.30 1.86 0.45
CA ARG A 205 12.58 1.13 0.52
C ARG A 205 13.20 0.93 -0.86
N THR A 206 14.52 1.07 -1.00
CA THR A 206 15.31 0.80 -2.21
C THR A 206 15.13 -0.63 -2.74
N ARG A 207 14.87 -1.58 -1.84
CA ARG A 207 14.64 -3.01 -2.18
C ARG A 207 13.30 -3.26 -2.85
N ALA A 208 12.32 -2.36 -2.71
CA ALA A 208 11.03 -2.51 -3.35
C ALA A 208 11.17 -2.16 -4.83
N LYS A 209 11.05 -3.17 -5.71
CA LYS A 209 11.14 -2.99 -7.16
C LYS A 209 9.75 -3.05 -7.76
N PHE A 210 9.45 -2.05 -8.58
CA PHE A 210 8.19 -1.91 -9.31
C PHE A 210 8.49 -1.80 -10.80
N PRO A 211 7.55 -2.24 -11.66
CA PRO A 211 7.73 -2.15 -13.10
C PRO A 211 7.59 -0.67 -13.52
N THR A 212 8.33 -0.23 -14.53
CA THR A 212 8.58 1.20 -14.80
C THR A 212 7.70 1.82 -15.88
N ASP A 213 6.98 1.02 -16.65
CA ASP A 213 6.09 1.46 -17.74
C ASP A 213 4.72 1.89 -17.21
N PHE A 214 4.66 3.01 -16.48
CA PHE A 214 3.44 3.46 -15.79
C PHE A 214 2.30 3.89 -16.72
N ASP A 215 2.60 4.24 -17.97
CA ASP A 215 1.62 4.62 -19.00
C ASP A 215 1.12 3.41 -19.83
N TYR A 216 1.36 2.17 -19.36
CA TYR A 216 1.07 0.93 -20.10
C TYR A 216 -0.37 0.83 -20.64
N TYR A 217 -1.38 1.34 -19.93
CA TYR A 217 -2.78 1.35 -20.39
C TYR A 217 -3.25 2.69 -20.96
N GLY A 218 -2.40 3.71 -20.93
CA GLY A 218 -2.69 5.08 -21.34
C GLY A 218 -1.98 6.10 -20.44
N ASP A 219 -1.82 7.30 -20.96
CA ASP A 219 -1.14 8.40 -20.28
C ASP A 219 -1.81 8.74 -18.94
N LEU A 220 -0.99 8.87 -17.88
CA LEU A 220 -1.46 9.36 -16.59
C LEU A 220 -1.62 10.89 -16.61
N LYS A 221 -2.75 11.39 -16.12
CA LYS A 221 -3.18 12.79 -16.31
C LYS A 221 -2.77 13.70 -15.17
N VAL A 222 -2.85 13.19 -13.93
CA VAL A 222 -2.62 13.96 -12.69
C VAL A 222 -1.56 13.33 -11.80
N THR A 223 -0.98 12.21 -12.24
CA THR A 223 -0.03 11.43 -11.47
C THR A 223 1.41 11.89 -11.68
N LYS A 224 2.15 12.00 -10.56
CA LYS A 224 3.60 12.03 -10.54
C LYS A 224 4.14 10.77 -9.87
N ILE A 225 4.97 10.04 -10.61
CA ILE A 225 5.72 8.89 -10.09
C ILE A 225 7.09 9.38 -9.62
N ALA A 226 7.47 9.08 -8.38
CA ALA A 226 8.80 9.40 -7.90
C ALA A 226 9.88 8.65 -8.66
N SER A 227 10.92 9.36 -9.10
CA SER A 227 12.10 8.76 -9.72
C SER A 227 13.04 8.08 -8.72
N GLN A 228 12.84 8.28 -7.42
CA GLN A 228 13.65 7.75 -6.33
C GLN A 228 12.76 7.26 -5.20
N THR A 229 13.16 6.16 -4.55
CA THR A 229 12.55 5.75 -3.29
C THR A 229 12.84 6.78 -2.20
N ILE A 230 12.10 6.76 -1.09
CA ILE A 230 12.38 7.62 0.05
C ILE A 230 13.82 7.39 0.56
N GLU A 231 14.23 6.12 0.73
CA GLU A 231 15.60 5.78 1.14
C GLU A 231 16.67 6.38 0.21
N ASP A 232 16.49 6.23 -1.11
CA ASP A 232 17.47 6.71 -2.10
C ASP A 232 17.56 8.25 -2.10
N TYR A 233 16.42 8.93 -2.02
CA TYR A 233 16.38 10.39 -1.94
C TYR A 233 17.05 10.90 -0.66
N MET A 234 16.75 10.29 0.49
CA MET A 234 17.35 10.71 1.77
C MET A 234 18.87 10.57 1.74
N LYS A 235 19.38 9.47 1.18
CA LYS A 235 20.82 9.28 0.97
C LYS A 235 21.41 10.38 0.08
N SER A 236 20.70 10.79 -0.98
CA SER A 236 21.15 11.86 -1.88
C SER A 236 21.32 13.22 -1.20
N ILE A 237 20.63 13.45 -0.07
CA ILE A 237 20.74 14.66 0.76
C ILE A 237 21.51 14.42 2.08
N ASN A 238 22.32 13.34 2.13
CA ASN A 238 23.16 12.95 3.27
C ASN A 238 22.40 12.60 4.56
N ILE A 239 21.14 12.16 4.45
CA ILE A 239 20.39 11.54 5.55
C ILE A 239 20.48 10.03 5.38
N ASP A 240 21.10 9.34 6.34
CA ASP A 240 21.36 7.91 6.29
C ASP A 240 20.20 7.12 6.92
N PRO A 241 19.32 6.44 6.14
CA PRO A 241 18.15 5.75 6.67
C PRO A 241 18.48 4.67 7.69
N ASP A 242 19.66 4.04 7.58
CA ASP A 242 20.05 2.91 8.43
C ASP A 242 20.24 3.32 9.90
N LYS A 243 20.43 4.62 10.17
CA LYS A 243 20.56 5.19 11.52
C LYS A 243 19.22 5.47 12.20
N HIS A 244 18.11 5.36 11.47
CA HIS A 244 16.80 5.75 11.95
C HIS A 244 15.81 4.60 12.11
N PHE A 245 16.25 3.35 11.97
CA PHE A 245 15.38 2.21 12.23
C PHE A 245 14.95 2.14 13.70
N LEU A 246 13.71 1.71 13.91
CA LEU A 246 13.26 1.15 15.17
C LEU A 246 13.93 -0.22 15.41
N SER A 247 13.74 -0.79 16.60
CA SER A 247 14.39 -2.05 16.97
C SER A 247 13.93 -3.26 16.14
N ASP A 248 12.88 -3.12 15.31
CA ASP A 248 12.44 -4.16 14.37
C ASP A 248 13.24 -4.19 13.06
N ASN A 249 14.13 -3.20 12.84
CA ASN A 249 14.93 -3.04 11.61
C ASN A 249 14.09 -2.94 10.32
N GLU A 250 12.80 -2.61 10.42
CA GLU A 250 11.90 -2.48 9.28
C GLU A 250 11.30 -1.06 9.23
N HIS A 251 10.79 -0.56 10.36
CA HIS A 251 10.13 0.75 10.43
C HIS A 251 11.10 1.83 10.92
N TYR A 252 10.88 3.08 10.49
CA TYR A 252 11.72 4.20 10.89
C TYR A 252 11.17 4.95 12.09
N ASN A 253 12.02 5.71 12.77
CA ASN A 253 11.67 6.55 13.90
C ASN A 253 11.08 7.92 13.47
N THR A 254 10.60 8.68 14.45
CA THR A 254 9.88 9.94 14.22
C THR A 254 10.76 10.99 13.52
N GLU A 255 12.07 10.99 13.78
CA GLU A 255 13.01 11.93 13.17
C GLU A 255 13.11 11.72 11.65
N PHE A 256 13.17 10.46 11.21
CA PHE A 256 13.16 10.16 9.78
C PHE A 256 11.80 10.49 9.15
N HIS A 257 10.69 10.16 9.83
CA HIS A 257 9.36 10.54 9.37
C HIS A 257 9.18 12.06 9.23
N LYS A 258 9.75 12.84 10.15
CA LYS A 258 9.81 14.29 10.03
C LYS A 258 10.64 14.73 8.82
N SER A 259 11.80 14.11 8.62
CA SER A 259 12.65 14.36 7.45
C SER A 259 11.94 14.06 6.13
N ILE A 260 11.09 13.03 6.07
CA ILE A 260 10.23 12.72 4.90
C ILE A 260 9.27 13.87 4.62
N ALA A 261 8.55 14.34 5.64
CA ALA A 261 7.59 15.43 5.49
C ALA A 261 8.26 16.76 5.09
N GLU A 262 9.45 17.03 5.62
CA GLU A 262 10.22 18.26 5.37
C GLU A 262 10.92 18.28 4.01
N ASN A 263 11.41 17.12 3.55
CA ASN A 263 12.33 17.06 2.40
C ASN A 263 11.77 16.28 1.22
N TYR A 264 11.20 15.09 1.44
CA TYR A 264 10.77 14.21 0.35
C TYR A 264 9.42 14.65 -0.25
N ILE A 265 8.43 14.92 0.61
CA ILE A 265 7.10 15.34 0.14
C ILE A 265 7.17 16.65 -0.66
N PRO A 266 7.92 17.69 -0.26
CA PRO A 266 8.09 18.87 -1.09
C PRO A 266 8.83 18.62 -2.40
N TRP A 267 9.78 17.67 -2.42
CA TRP A 267 10.53 17.30 -3.62
C TRP A 267 9.61 16.65 -4.67
N ILE A 268 8.87 15.60 -4.32
CA ILE A 268 8.00 14.89 -5.27
C ILE A 268 6.87 15.78 -5.81
N LYS A 269 6.42 16.76 -5.02
CA LYS A 269 5.42 17.74 -5.47
C LYS A 269 5.96 18.63 -6.60
N LYS A 270 7.28 18.88 -6.62
CA LYS A 270 7.96 19.76 -7.57
C LYS A 270 8.65 19.03 -8.74
N SER A 271 8.94 17.74 -8.58
CA SER A 271 9.58 16.91 -9.62
C SER A 271 8.77 16.80 -10.90
#